data_AF-A0A935KN49-F1
#
_entry.id   AF-A0A935KN49-F1
#
_cell.length_a   1.000
_cell.length_b   1.000
_cell.length_c   1.000
_cell.angle_alpha   90.00
_cell.angle_beta   90.00
_cell.angle_gamma   90.00
#
_symmetry.space_group_name_H-M   'P 1'
#
loop_
_entity.id
_entity.type
_entity.pdbx_description
1 polymer ?
#
loop_
_entity_poly.entity_id
_entity_poly.type
_entity_poly.pdbx_seq_one_letter_code
_entity_poly.pdbx_strand_id
1 'polypeptide(L)'
;MSRGVTLHCFFSAKGGVGKTTLAVACAQVLPERGLTLVLDADFTGTSLADGLDLCAPQVALRSDGTMDLAAPSTGAFLSLAETRGLRRQRQRQNWRSQTDDPPPPPPYLNDLFAFRPAEGQQGDCRVDGLLWRHDRGGAVRYLPSSSINHDIDLALSWLHGELFEAWVQRFAWLLQTLVRELPMLTDVVVDLPPGLFGFARGAVSLLSALASAEPLPPGFPGPELYGLATFQVRPFLVVSQDRQDVVSAVEAQARMVKKLPGIVMLFNRVTEGPERVRAMVHEALSPGEAAAAALIPPPAYRMVHFVGDHRRTLGRLFIDGTLQLDDDARSEIARVLS
;
A
#
# COMPACT_ATOMS: atom_id res chain seq x y z
N MET A 1 5.02 -2.77 27.34
CA MET A 1 5.78 -1.84 26.49
C MET A 1 5.13 -1.86 25.12
N SER A 2 4.87 -0.71 24.49
CA SER A 2 4.35 -0.65 23.12
C SER A 2 5.39 -1.26 22.17
N ARG A 3 4.92 -2.02 21.16
CA ARG A 3 5.82 -2.62 20.17
C ARG A 3 6.07 -1.65 19.02
N GLY A 4 7.28 -1.66 18.46
CA GLY A 4 7.59 -0.85 17.27
C GLY A 4 7.04 -1.49 16.00
N VAL A 5 6.33 -0.73 15.17
CA VAL A 5 5.90 -1.14 13.82
C VAL A 5 6.31 -0.07 12.82
N THR A 6 6.99 -0.48 11.74
CA THR A 6 7.42 0.44 10.68
C THR A 6 6.41 0.44 9.52
N LEU A 7 5.96 1.62 9.10
CA LEU A 7 5.10 1.82 7.94
C LEU A 7 5.95 2.34 6.77
N HIS A 8 6.14 1.52 5.74
CA HIS A 8 6.82 1.90 4.49
C HIS A 8 5.78 2.27 3.45
N CYS A 9 5.52 3.56 3.25
CA CYS A 9 4.39 4.04 2.47
C CYS A 9 4.85 4.59 1.12
N PHE A 10 4.40 3.97 0.03
CA PHE A 10 4.79 4.33 -1.32
C PHE A 10 3.71 5.18 -1.97
N PHE A 11 4.07 6.39 -2.39
CA PHE A 11 3.24 7.37 -3.08
C PHE A 11 3.74 7.56 -4.50
N SER A 12 2.89 8.04 -5.40
CA SER A 12 3.33 8.58 -6.68
C SER A 12 2.40 9.68 -7.16
N ALA A 13 2.94 10.69 -7.84
CA ALA A 13 2.10 11.73 -8.46
C ALA A 13 1.36 11.18 -9.70
N LYS A 14 1.93 10.18 -10.37
CA LYS A 14 1.41 9.57 -11.60
C LYS A 14 1.43 8.04 -11.51
N GLY A 15 0.64 7.41 -12.37
CA GLY A 15 0.65 5.95 -12.57
C GLY A 15 1.86 5.49 -13.39
N GLY A 16 2.18 4.19 -13.30
CA GLY A 16 3.21 3.57 -14.16
C GLY A 16 4.67 3.78 -13.74
N VAL A 17 4.93 4.54 -12.67
CA VAL A 17 6.30 4.79 -12.14
C VAL A 17 6.95 3.57 -11.46
N GLY A 18 6.26 2.43 -11.38
CA GLY A 18 6.76 1.19 -10.75
C GLY A 18 6.71 1.18 -9.22
N LYS A 19 5.82 1.98 -8.63
CA LYS A 19 5.52 2.08 -7.19
C LYS A 19 5.22 0.71 -6.55
N THR A 20 4.23 0.00 -7.08
CA THR A 20 3.81 -1.34 -6.62
C THR A 20 4.97 -2.32 -6.60
N THR A 21 5.80 -2.31 -7.65
CA THR A 21 6.91 -3.24 -7.72
C THR A 21 8.00 -2.91 -6.69
N LEU A 22 8.28 -1.64 -6.45
CA LEU A 22 9.19 -1.22 -5.38
C LEU A 22 8.64 -1.54 -3.98
N ALA A 23 7.33 -1.43 -3.78
CA ALA A 23 6.68 -1.85 -2.54
C ALA A 23 6.88 -3.36 -2.28
N VAL A 24 6.64 -4.21 -3.28
CA VAL A 24 6.90 -5.66 -3.17
C VAL A 24 8.40 -5.93 -2.97
N ALA A 25 9.28 -5.23 -3.70
CA ALA A 25 10.72 -5.41 -3.58
C ALA A 25 11.22 -5.04 -2.17
N CYS A 26 10.73 -3.93 -1.62
CA CYS A 26 10.95 -3.50 -0.25
C CYS A 26 10.56 -4.61 0.73
N ALA A 27 9.36 -5.16 0.60
CA ALA A 27 8.90 -6.23 1.49
C ALA A 27 9.79 -7.48 1.47
N GLN A 28 10.40 -7.80 0.33
CA GLN A 28 11.29 -8.96 0.18
C GLN A 28 12.72 -8.75 0.73
N VAL A 29 13.14 -7.50 0.97
CA VAL A 29 14.48 -7.20 1.50
C VAL A 29 14.45 -6.77 2.97
N LEU A 30 13.26 -6.52 3.52
CA LEU A 30 13.12 -6.20 4.93
C LEU A 30 13.61 -7.38 5.78
N PRO A 31 14.28 -7.11 6.92
CA PRO A 31 14.84 -8.16 7.75
C PRO A 31 13.78 -9.16 8.22
N GLU A 32 14.10 -10.46 8.22
CA GLU A 32 13.24 -11.51 8.78
C GLU A 32 13.22 -11.51 10.33
N ARG A 33 13.06 -10.33 10.94
CA ARG A 33 12.93 -10.15 12.39
C ARG A 33 11.49 -10.33 12.88
N GLY A 34 10.53 -10.45 11.95
CA GLY A 34 9.12 -10.60 12.22
C GLY A 34 8.30 -10.79 10.95
N LEU A 35 7.00 -10.52 11.06
CA LEU A 35 6.04 -10.57 9.95
C LEU A 35 6.09 -9.23 9.21
N THR A 36 6.28 -9.31 7.89
CA THR A 36 6.10 -8.19 6.96
C THR A 36 4.79 -8.36 6.21
N LEU A 37 3.98 -7.30 6.16
CA LEU A 37 2.72 -7.28 5.42
C LEU A 37 2.76 -6.25 4.30
N VAL A 38 2.32 -6.61 3.10
CA VAL A 38 2.07 -5.68 2.00
C VAL A 38 0.58 -5.42 1.88
N LEU A 39 0.20 -4.15 2.02
CA LEU A 39 -1.14 -3.65 1.74
C LEU A 39 -1.14 -3.03 0.34
N ASP A 40 -1.85 -3.66 -0.58
CA ASP A 40 -2.11 -3.11 -1.90
C ASP A 40 -3.37 -2.25 -1.83
N ALA A 41 -3.17 -0.95 -1.60
CA ALA A 41 -4.24 0.03 -1.56
C ALA A 41 -4.37 0.80 -2.89
N ASP A 42 -3.74 0.32 -3.96
CA ASP A 42 -3.91 0.83 -5.32
C ASP A 42 -5.18 0.22 -5.94
N PHE A 43 -6.33 0.55 -5.34
CA PHE A 43 -7.63 -0.06 -5.63
C PHE A 43 -8.14 0.13 -7.07
N THR A 44 -7.49 0.98 -7.85
CA THR A 44 -7.81 1.25 -9.26
C THR A 44 -6.72 0.75 -10.21
N GLY A 45 -5.58 0.34 -9.68
CA GLY A 45 -4.42 -0.11 -10.42
C GLY A 45 -4.44 -1.61 -10.69
N THR A 46 -3.28 -2.12 -11.06
CA THR A 46 -3.09 -3.56 -11.22
C THR A 46 -2.91 -4.20 -9.85
N SER A 47 -3.81 -5.14 -9.51
CA SER A 47 -3.76 -5.86 -8.25
C SER A 47 -2.50 -6.70 -8.12
N LEU A 48 -1.94 -6.78 -6.91
CA LEU A 48 -0.89 -7.74 -6.59
C LEU A 48 -1.32 -9.19 -6.85
N ALA A 49 -2.61 -9.52 -6.74
CA ALA A 49 -3.11 -10.85 -7.03
C ALA A 49 -3.04 -11.21 -8.53
N ASP A 50 -2.94 -10.22 -9.42
CA ASP A 50 -2.67 -10.43 -10.85
C ASP A 50 -1.19 -10.58 -11.15
N GLY A 51 -0.34 -9.91 -10.38
CA GLY A 51 1.10 -9.90 -10.61
C GLY A 51 1.87 -11.00 -9.93
N LEU A 52 1.38 -11.50 -8.80
CA LEU A 52 2.08 -12.49 -8.01
C LEU A 52 1.33 -13.81 -8.00
N ASP A 53 2.07 -14.92 -7.91
CA ASP A 53 1.56 -16.25 -7.64
C ASP A 53 1.13 -16.33 -6.17
N LEU A 54 0.06 -15.61 -5.82
CA LEU A 54 -0.50 -15.59 -4.47
C LEU A 54 -1.56 -16.67 -4.30
N CYS A 55 -1.50 -17.31 -3.13
CA CYS A 55 -2.47 -18.26 -2.63
C CYS A 55 -3.36 -17.56 -1.61
N ALA A 56 -4.65 -17.50 -1.89
CA ALA A 56 -5.63 -16.90 -0.98
C ALA A 56 -5.85 -17.79 0.25
N PRO A 57 -6.14 -17.19 1.42
CA PRO A 57 -6.54 -17.97 2.57
C PRO A 57 -7.91 -18.62 2.32
N GLN A 58 -8.13 -19.79 2.92
CA GLN A 58 -9.46 -20.37 2.98
C GLN A 58 -10.27 -19.63 4.04
N VAL A 59 -11.34 -18.96 3.61
CA VAL A 59 -12.25 -18.21 4.49
C VAL A 59 -13.47 -19.03 4.86
N ALA A 60 -13.98 -18.83 6.07
CA ALA A 60 -15.26 -19.39 6.47
C ALA A 60 -16.38 -18.73 5.65
N LEU A 61 -17.39 -19.54 5.29
CA LEU A 61 -18.58 -19.06 4.60
C LEU A 61 -19.78 -19.14 5.55
N ARG A 62 -20.67 -18.15 5.43
CA ARG A 62 -21.98 -18.15 6.09
C ARG A 62 -22.93 -19.12 5.37
N SER A 63 -24.11 -19.33 5.95
CA SER A 63 -25.13 -20.22 5.38
C SER A 63 -25.64 -19.76 4.01
N ASP A 64 -25.54 -18.47 3.70
CA ASP A 64 -25.87 -17.89 2.39
C ASP A 64 -24.71 -17.97 1.37
N GLY A 65 -23.57 -18.55 1.76
CA GLY A 65 -22.38 -18.67 0.92
C GLY A 65 -21.46 -17.44 0.90
N THR A 66 -21.80 -16.39 1.65
CA THR A 66 -21.00 -15.16 1.73
C THR A 66 -19.81 -15.34 2.67
N MET A 67 -18.74 -14.56 2.48
CA MET A 67 -17.56 -14.64 3.34
C MET A 67 -17.88 -14.17 4.76
N ASP A 68 -17.50 -14.95 5.77
CA ASP A 68 -17.52 -14.50 7.16
C ASP A 68 -16.18 -13.88 7.55
N LEU A 69 -16.02 -12.58 7.27
CA LEU A 69 -14.77 -11.84 7.53
C LEU A 69 -14.43 -11.70 9.02
N ALA A 70 -15.36 -12.02 9.92
CA ALA A 70 -15.14 -11.99 11.38
C ALA A 70 -14.84 -13.39 11.96
N ALA A 71 -14.90 -14.45 11.14
CA ALA A 71 -14.60 -15.79 11.59
C ALA A 71 -13.11 -15.95 11.92
N PRO A 72 -12.74 -16.80 12.88
CA PRO A 72 -11.35 -17.13 13.14
C PRO A 72 -10.64 -17.68 11.90
N SER A 73 -9.33 -17.41 11.79
CA SER A 73 -8.50 -17.97 10.73
C SER A 73 -8.60 -19.50 10.69
N THR A 74 -8.77 -20.06 9.49
CA THR A 74 -8.71 -21.51 9.27
C THR A 74 -7.27 -22.03 9.29
N GLY A 75 -6.28 -21.15 9.13
CA GLY A 75 -4.87 -21.49 8.92
C GLY A 75 -4.56 -22.14 7.57
N ALA A 76 -5.58 -22.46 6.77
CA ALA A 76 -5.45 -23.12 5.47
C ALA A 76 -5.36 -22.10 4.34
N PHE A 77 -4.65 -22.48 3.28
CA PHE A 77 -4.52 -21.69 2.06
C PHE A 77 -4.97 -22.54 0.87
N LEU A 78 -5.70 -21.90 -0.04
CA LEU A 78 -6.04 -22.48 -1.32
C LEU A 78 -4.78 -22.66 -2.17
N SER A 79 -4.77 -23.64 -3.06
CA SER A 79 -3.75 -23.71 -4.10
C SER A 79 -3.83 -22.50 -5.03
N LEU A 80 -2.75 -22.23 -5.77
CA LEU A 80 -2.73 -21.17 -6.78
C LEU A 80 -3.83 -21.38 -7.85
N ALA A 81 -4.09 -22.64 -8.23
CA ALA A 81 -5.12 -22.99 -9.20
C ALA A 81 -6.54 -22.70 -8.67
N GLU A 82 -6.83 -23.10 -7.44
CA GLU A 82 -8.11 -22.82 -6.76
C GLU A 82 -8.31 -21.32 -6.57
N THR A 83 -7.27 -20.61 -6.11
CA THR A 83 -7.28 -19.15 -5.96
C THR A 83 -7.66 -18.49 -7.28
N ARG A 84 -6.95 -18.78 -8.36
CA ARG A 84 -7.26 -18.27 -9.71
C ARG A 84 -8.67 -18.67 -10.18
N GLY A 85 -9.13 -19.86 -9.81
CA GLY A 85 -10.50 -20.34 -10.06
C GLY A 85 -11.55 -19.44 -9.42
N LEU A 86 -11.43 -19.18 -8.11
CA LEU A 86 -12.34 -18.32 -7.37
C LEU A 86 -12.30 -16.86 -7.84
N ARG A 87 -11.09 -16.33 -8.15
CA ARG A 87 -10.95 -14.99 -8.73
C ARG A 87 -11.76 -14.85 -10.03
N ARG A 88 -11.64 -15.81 -10.95
CA ARG A 88 -12.44 -15.85 -12.20
C ARG A 88 -13.93 -16.02 -11.93
N GLN A 89 -14.32 -16.78 -10.91
CA GLN A 89 -15.72 -16.91 -10.52
C GLN A 89 -16.29 -15.58 -10.03
N ARG A 90 -15.61 -14.88 -9.12
CA ARG A 90 -16.00 -13.54 -8.63
C ARG A 90 -16.16 -12.55 -9.79
N GLN A 91 -15.21 -12.54 -10.73
CA GLN A 91 -15.27 -11.70 -11.92
C GLN A 91 -16.53 -11.99 -12.79
N ARG A 92 -16.95 -13.25 -12.90
CA ARG A 92 -18.13 -13.65 -13.67
C ARG A 92 -19.45 -13.38 -12.96
N GLN A 93 -19.50 -13.57 -11.64
CA GLN A 93 -20.70 -13.34 -10.84
C GLN A 93 -21.06 -11.85 -10.82
N ASN A 94 -20.07 -10.98 -10.60
CA ASN A 94 -20.28 -9.53 -10.53
C ASN A 94 -20.65 -8.87 -11.88
N TRP A 95 -20.45 -9.56 -13.01
CA TRP A 95 -20.97 -9.09 -14.30
C TRP A 95 -22.51 -9.21 -14.40
N ARG A 96 -23.12 -10.10 -13.60
CA ARG A 96 -24.55 -10.44 -13.72
C ARG A 96 -25.42 -9.78 -12.65
N SER A 97 -24.84 -9.36 -11.53
CA SER A 97 -25.57 -8.75 -10.41
C SER A 97 -25.49 -7.21 -10.45
N GLN A 98 -26.65 -6.57 -10.64
CA GLN A 98 -26.91 -5.22 -10.13
C GLN A 98 -27.33 -5.25 -8.63
N THR A 99 -27.16 -6.40 -7.97
CA THR A 99 -27.68 -6.68 -6.63
C THR A 99 -26.64 -6.41 -5.54
N ASP A 100 -27.11 -5.96 -4.37
CA ASP A 100 -26.36 -5.74 -3.12
C ASP A 100 -25.79 -7.06 -2.51
N ASP A 101 -25.55 -8.08 -3.33
CA ASP A 101 -25.07 -9.38 -2.86
C ASP A 101 -23.61 -9.26 -2.38
N PRO A 102 -23.26 -9.87 -1.24
CA PRO A 102 -21.90 -9.79 -0.74
C PRO A 102 -20.93 -10.48 -1.69
N PRO A 103 -19.69 -9.97 -1.79
CA PRO A 103 -18.73 -10.54 -2.71
C PRO A 103 -18.38 -11.99 -2.33
N PRO A 104 -18.28 -12.90 -3.32
CA PRO A 104 -17.81 -14.26 -3.10
C PRO A 104 -16.29 -14.25 -2.80
N PRO A 105 -15.73 -15.36 -2.28
CA PRO A 105 -14.29 -15.51 -2.12
C PRO A 105 -13.52 -15.40 -3.45
N PRO A 106 -12.21 -15.07 -3.40
CA PRO A 106 -11.39 -14.88 -2.19
C PRO A 106 -11.53 -13.46 -1.59
N PRO A 107 -11.05 -13.24 -0.34
CA PRO A 107 -11.07 -11.92 0.28
C PRO A 107 -10.00 -10.99 -0.31
N TYR A 108 -10.33 -9.71 -0.51
CA TYR A 108 -9.41 -8.65 -0.90
C TYR A 108 -9.43 -7.52 0.12
N LEU A 109 -8.45 -6.61 0.03
CA LEU A 109 -8.43 -5.39 0.84
C LEU A 109 -9.74 -4.59 0.70
N ASN A 110 -10.35 -4.62 -0.50
CA ASN A 110 -11.64 -3.96 -0.74
C ASN A 110 -12.74 -4.45 0.22
N ASP A 111 -12.78 -5.75 0.49
CA ASP A 111 -13.78 -6.36 1.37
C ASP A 111 -13.59 -5.91 2.82
N LEU A 112 -12.33 -5.77 3.27
CA LEU A 112 -12.01 -5.25 4.60
C LEU A 112 -12.43 -3.77 4.72
N PHE A 113 -12.23 -2.98 3.67
CA PHE A 113 -12.65 -1.58 3.66
C PHE A 113 -14.18 -1.46 3.70
N ALA A 114 -14.86 -2.26 2.88
CA ALA A 114 -16.32 -2.30 2.79
C ALA A 114 -17.00 -2.92 4.03
N PHE A 115 -16.26 -3.68 4.84
CA PHE A 115 -16.81 -4.36 6.02
C PHE A 115 -17.52 -3.38 6.96
N ARG A 116 -18.73 -3.74 7.34
CA ARG A 116 -19.52 -3.11 8.40
C ARG A 116 -19.97 -4.22 9.35
N PRO A 117 -19.61 -4.16 10.64
CA PRO A 117 -20.13 -5.13 11.60
C PRO A 117 -21.65 -5.02 11.65
N ALA A 118 -22.33 -6.15 11.90
CA ALA A 118 -23.78 -6.13 12.07
C ALA A 118 -24.17 -5.27 13.29
N GLU A 119 -25.36 -4.68 13.26
CA GLU A 119 -25.84 -3.86 14.36
C GLU A 119 -25.77 -4.62 15.69
N GLY A 120 -25.14 -4.03 16.70
CA GLY A 120 -24.92 -4.64 18.01
C GLY A 120 -23.75 -5.64 18.10
N GLN A 121 -23.09 -5.99 17.00
CA GLN A 121 -21.82 -6.73 17.06
C GLN A 121 -20.65 -5.77 17.32
N GLN A 122 -19.93 -6.01 18.41
CA GLN A 122 -18.64 -5.37 18.66
C GLN A 122 -17.56 -6.20 17.97
N GLY A 123 -16.83 -5.59 17.04
CA GLY A 123 -15.69 -6.24 16.40
C GLY A 123 -15.37 -5.68 15.03
N ASP A 124 -14.15 -5.96 14.58
CA ASP A 124 -13.68 -5.71 13.23
C ASP A 124 -13.52 -7.05 12.49
N CYS A 125 -13.17 -7.02 11.21
CA CYS A 125 -12.74 -8.21 10.47
C CYS A 125 -11.51 -8.85 11.14
N ARG A 126 -11.45 -10.19 11.12
CA ARG A 126 -10.33 -10.99 11.61
C ARG A 126 -9.23 -11.06 10.57
N VAL A 127 -8.32 -10.08 10.60
CA VAL A 127 -7.33 -9.87 9.54
C VAL A 127 -6.32 -11.01 9.45
N ASP A 128 -6.05 -11.71 10.56
CA ASP A 128 -5.20 -12.91 10.60
C ASP A 128 -5.68 -14.04 9.69
N GLY A 129 -7.00 -14.12 9.44
CA GLY A 129 -7.63 -15.07 8.52
C GLY A 129 -7.72 -14.62 7.06
N LEU A 130 -7.32 -13.37 6.76
CA LEU A 130 -7.53 -12.76 5.44
C LEU A 130 -6.24 -12.49 4.67
N LEU A 131 -5.08 -12.75 5.30
CA LEU A 131 -3.77 -12.53 4.69
C LEU A 131 -3.43 -13.61 3.66
N TRP A 132 -3.06 -13.18 2.46
CA TRP A 132 -2.55 -14.04 1.39
C TRP A 132 -1.06 -14.33 1.59
N ARG A 133 -0.57 -15.38 0.94
CA ARG A 133 0.86 -15.72 0.88
C ARG A 133 1.28 -16.00 -0.55
N HIS A 134 2.57 -15.87 -0.83
CA HIS A 134 3.14 -16.34 -2.09
C HIS A 134 3.15 -17.89 -2.11
N ASP A 135 2.93 -18.51 -3.27
CA ASP A 135 2.88 -19.98 -3.42
C ASP A 135 4.17 -20.67 -2.98
N ARG A 136 5.31 -20.04 -3.30
CA ARG A 136 6.66 -20.42 -2.82
C ARG A 136 6.90 -20.24 -1.32
N GLY A 137 5.93 -19.74 -0.54
CA GLY A 137 6.06 -19.47 0.88
C GLY A 137 6.76 -18.15 1.21
N GLY A 138 7.35 -18.07 2.41
CA GLY A 138 8.07 -16.89 2.92
C GLY A 138 7.39 -16.18 4.09
N ALA A 139 8.11 -15.23 4.68
CA ALA A 139 7.65 -14.44 5.83
C ALA A 139 6.69 -13.29 5.44
N VAL A 140 6.66 -12.91 4.15
CA VAL A 140 5.80 -11.83 3.67
C VAL A 140 4.35 -12.32 3.54
N ARG A 141 3.42 -11.48 3.98
CA ARG A 141 1.99 -11.63 3.77
C ARG A 141 1.46 -10.49 2.92
N TYR A 142 0.34 -10.71 2.24
CA TYR A 142 -0.22 -9.77 1.30
C TYR A 142 -1.72 -9.58 1.57
N LEU A 143 -2.19 -8.35 1.45
CA LEU A 143 -3.60 -8.03 1.30
C LEU A 143 -3.75 -7.31 -0.06
N PRO A 144 -3.99 -8.07 -1.15
CA PRO A 144 -4.15 -7.50 -2.48
C PRO A 144 -5.43 -6.68 -2.57
N SER A 145 -5.43 -5.62 -3.39
CA SER A 145 -6.68 -5.01 -3.86
C SER A 145 -7.34 -5.92 -4.89
N SER A 146 -8.63 -5.72 -5.17
CA SER A 146 -9.31 -6.38 -6.29
C SER A 146 -9.30 -5.47 -7.51
N SER A 147 -8.87 -6.03 -8.65
CA SER A 147 -8.91 -5.40 -9.97
C SER A 147 -10.20 -5.71 -10.75
N ILE A 148 -11.21 -6.29 -10.09
CA ILE A 148 -12.48 -6.62 -10.71
C ILE A 148 -13.33 -5.36 -10.81
N ASN A 149 -13.91 -5.07 -11.99
CA ASN A 149 -14.62 -3.82 -12.28
C ASN A 149 -15.57 -3.35 -11.17
N HIS A 150 -16.41 -4.24 -10.63
CA HIS A 150 -17.32 -3.88 -9.54
C HIS A 150 -16.59 -3.41 -8.26
N ASP A 151 -15.50 -4.08 -7.89
CA ASP A 151 -14.70 -3.71 -6.72
C ASP A 151 -13.94 -2.39 -6.98
N ILE A 152 -13.57 -2.11 -8.23
CA ILE A 152 -13.00 -0.84 -8.69
C ILE A 152 -14.06 0.28 -8.60
N ASP A 153 -15.29 0.04 -9.08
CA ASP A 153 -16.38 1.02 -9.02
C ASP A 153 -16.68 1.41 -7.58
N LEU A 154 -16.73 0.41 -6.68
CA LEU A 154 -16.83 0.64 -5.25
C LEU A 154 -15.65 1.51 -4.76
N ALA A 155 -14.42 1.18 -5.16
CA ALA A 155 -13.23 1.90 -4.74
C ALA A 155 -13.11 3.33 -5.30
N LEU A 156 -13.65 3.61 -6.48
CA LEU A 156 -13.67 4.96 -7.07
C LEU A 156 -14.46 5.93 -6.19
N SER A 157 -15.51 5.46 -5.50
CA SER A 157 -16.24 6.26 -4.51
C SER A 157 -15.35 6.69 -3.33
N TRP A 158 -14.26 5.96 -3.05
CA TRP A 158 -13.31 6.26 -1.97
C TRP A 158 -12.30 7.33 -2.38
N LEU A 159 -11.99 7.38 -3.67
CA LEU A 159 -11.01 8.32 -4.23
C LEU A 159 -11.63 9.69 -4.52
N HIS A 160 -12.93 9.74 -4.84
CA HIS A 160 -13.57 10.95 -5.36
C HIS A 160 -14.85 11.39 -4.62
N GLY A 161 -15.34 10.64 -3.64
CA GLY A 161 -16.60 10.92 -2.94
C GLY A 161 -16.49 11.66 -1.60
N GLU A 162 -17.64 12.08 -1.08
CA GLU A 162 -17.81 12.69 0.25
C GLU A 162 -17.39 11.77 1.41
N LEU A 163 -17.26 10.46 1.13
CA LEU A 163 -16.87 9.44 2.10
C LEU A 163 -15.37 9.35 2.35
N PHE A 164 -14.55 10.22 1.73
CA PHE A 164 -13.11 10.21 1.86
C PHE A 164 -12.60 10.07 3.32
N GLU A 165 -13.17 10.82 4.26
CA GLU A 165 -12.77 10.75 5.68
C GLU A 165 -13.05 9.38 6.30
N ALA A 166 -14.18 8.76 5.93
CA ALA A 166 -14.57 7.44 6.41
C ALA A 166 -13.56 6.35 6.00
N TRP A 167 -12.93 6.49 4.82
CA TRP A 167 -11.94 5.51 4.34
C TRP A 167 -10.58 5.66 4.99
N VAL A 168 -10.16 6.90 5.28
CA VAL A 168 -8.95 7.16 6.07
C VAL A 168 -9.14 6.66 7.50
N GLN A 169 -10.32 6.88 8.07
CA GLN A 169 -10.73 6.32 9.35
C GLN A 169 -10.71 4.79 9.32
N ARG A 170 -11.26 4.17 8.27
CA ARG A 170 -11.23 2.72 8.09
C ARG A 170 -9.81 2.18 7.98
N PHE A 171 -8.92 2.89 7.29
CA PHE A 171 -7.51 2.51 7.20
C PHE A 171 -6.82 2.57 8.57
N ALA A 172 -7.12 3.57 9.40
CA ALA A 172 -6.62 3.63 10.77
C ALA A 172 -7.11 2.45 11.63
N TRP A 173 -8.40 2.09 11.52
CA TRP A 173 -8.95 0.90 12.18
C TRP A 173 -8.27 -0.39 11.71
N LEU A 174 -8.02 -0.53 10.41
CA LEU A 174 -7.26 -1.65 9.88
C LEU A 174 -5.86 -1.73 10.49
N LEU A 175 -5.13 -0.61 10.59
CA LEU A 175 -3.81 -0.60 11.23
C LEU A 175 -3.90 -1.02 12.70
N GLN A 176 -4.91 -0.57 13.44
CA GLN A 176 -5.13 -1.01 14.83
C GLN A 176 -5.38 -2.53 14.90
N THR A 177 -6.27 -3.04 14.05
CA THR A 177 -6.65 -4.44 14.00
C THR A 177 -5.45 -5.33 13.62
N LEU A 178 -4.65 -4.92 12.64
CA LEU A 178 -3.37 -5.57 12.29
C LEU A 178 -2.44 -5.61 13.49
N VAL A 179 -2.30 -4.49 14.21
CA VAL A 179 -1.41 -4.44 15.36
C VAL A 179 -1.93 -5.30 16.52
N ARG A 180 -3.24 -5.40 16.72
CA ARG A 180 -3.83 -6.22 17.77
C ARG A 180 -3.70 -7.71 17.47
N GLU A 181 -3.96 -8.12 16.23
CA GLU A 181 -4.13 -9.54 15.87
C GLU A 181 -2.83 -10.20 15.41
N LEU A 182 -1.83 -9.42 14.99
CA LEU A 182 -0.56 -9.95 14.46
C LEU A 182 0.60 -9.57 15.39
N PRO A 183 0.82 -10.26 16.52
CA PRO A 183 1.85 -9.89 17.50
C PRO A 183 3.28 -9.91 16.96
N MET A 184 3.52 -10.65 15.87
CA MET A 184 4.81 -10.72 15.17
C MET A 184 4.99 -9.63 14.11
N LEU A 185 3.99 -8.80 13.84
CA LEU A 185 4.06 -7.73 12.83
C LEU A 185 5.13 -6.70 13.20
N THR A 186 6.13 -6.54 12.33
CA THR A 186 7.20 -5.53 12.48
C THR A 186 7.10 -4.46 11.41
N ASP A 187 6.63 -4.83 10.22
CA ASP A 187 6.65 -3.97 9.05
C ASP A 187 5.34 -4.07 8.26
N VAL A 188 4.83 -2.92 7.85
CA VAL A 188 3.71 -2.80 6.91
C VAL A 188 4.18 -1.96 5.74
N VAL A 189 4.21 -2.56 4.56
CA VAL A 189 4.44 -1.87 3.30
C VAL A 189 3.08 -1.50 2.72
N VAL A 190 2.88 -0.22 2.40
CA VAL A 190 1.60 0.29 1.87
C VAL A 190 1.83 0.83 0.48
N ASP A 191 1.21 0.19 -0.51
CA ASP A 191 1.18 0.65 -1.90
C ASP A 191 -0.06 1.51 -2.10
N LEU A 192 0.08 2.84 -2.03
CA LEU A 192 -1.05 3.76 -2.14
C LEU A 192 -1.44 4.01 -3.60
N PRO A 193 -2.69 4.43 -3.90
CA PRO A 193 -3.10 4.68 -5.28
C PRO A 193 -2.29 5.82 -5.92
N PRO A 194 -2.17 5.86 -7.26
CA PRO A 194 -1.49 6.94 -7.94
C PRO A 194 -2.24 8.26 -7.77
N GLY A 195 -1.49 9.35 -7.83
CA GLY A 195 -2.02 10.66 -7.52
C GLY A 195 -1.93 10.97 -6.03
N LEU A 196 -1.97 12.26 -5.71
CA LEU A 196 -1.82 12.78 -4.35
C LEU A 196 -3.09 13.51 -3.90
N PHE A 197 -4.22 12.96 -4.32
CA PHE A 197 -5.57 13.40 -4.00
C PHE A 197 -6.35 12.26 -3.37
N GLY A 198 -7.59 12.53 -2.94
CA GLY A 198 -8.47 11.52 -2.33
C GLY A 198 -7.75 10.75 -1.22
N PHE A 199 -7.93 9.42 -1.22
CA PHE A 199 -7.36 8.51 -0.23
C PHE A 199 -5.86 8.74 0.05
N ALA A 200 -5.02 8.92 -0.97
CA ALA A 200 -3.58 9.15 -0.79
C ALA A 200 -3.29 10.42 0.04
N ARG A 201 -4.03 11.51 -0.20
CA ARG A 201 -3.92 12.75 0.61
C ARG A 201 -4.35 12.52 2.06
N GLY A 202 -5.35 11.68 2.27
CA GLY A 202 -5.83 11.30 3.60
C GLY A 202 -4.83 10.47 4.37
N ALA A 203 -4.23 9.49 3.69
CA ALA A 203 -3.14 8.71 4.22
C ALA A 203 -1.98 9.60 4.68
N VAL A 204 -1.62 10.67 3.94
CA VAL A 204 -0.60 11.64 4.40
C VAL A 204 -0.94 12.25 5.76
N SER A 205 -2.19 12.68 5.97
CA SER A 205 -2.60 13.26 7.26
C SER A 205 -2.60 12.22 8.37
N LEU A 206 -3.09 11.01 8.12
CA LEU A 206 -3.05 9.91 9.09
C LEU A 206 -1.60 9.55 9.46
N LEU A 207 -0.74 9.37 8.47
CA LEU A 207 0.67 9.02 8.68
C LEU A 207 1.43 10.12 9.42
N SER A 208 1.11 11.39 9.16
CA SER A 208 1.65 12.53 9.92
C SER A 208 1.27 12.43 11.39
N ALA A 209 0.00 12.18 11.70
CA ALA A 209 -0.46 12.04 13.08
C ALA A 209 0.19 10.83 13.77
N LEU A 210 0.30 9.70 13.08
CA LEU A 210 0.97 8.51 13.60
C LEU A 210 2.46 8.74 13.87
N ALA A 211 3.16 9.43 12.96
CA ALA A 211 4.59 9.74 13.11
C ALA A 211 4.87 10.69 14.28
N SER A 212 3.98 11.64 14.53
CA SER A 212 4.06 12.59 15.65
C SER A 212 3.43 12.07 16.95
N ALA A 213 2.84 10.87 16.95
CA ALA A 213 2.00 10.34 18.03
C ALA A 213 0.89 11.32 18.48
N GLU A 214 0.32 12.07 17.54
CA GLU A 214 -0.77 13.01 17.79
C GLU A 214 -2.11 12.29 17.96
N PRO A 215 -3.01 12.76 18.84
CA PRO A 215 -4.35 12.21 18.94
C PRO A 215 -5.07 12.26 17.59
N LEU A 216 -5.69 11.14 17.19
CA LEU A 216 -6.50 11.10 15.99
C LEU A 216 -7.87 11.78 16.22
N PRO A 217 -8.52 12.31 15.17
CA PRO A 217 -9.83 12.93 15.28
C PRO A 217 -10.91 11.99 15.83
N PRO A 218 -12.05 12.51 16.34
CA PRO A 218 -13.19 11.68 16.72
C PRO A 218 -13.61 10.69 15.61
N GLY A 219 -13.92 9.46 15.98
CA GLY A 219 -14.27 8.37 15.06
C GLY A 219 -13.08 7.49 14.64
N PHE A 220 -11.86 8.00 14.70
CA PHE A 220 -10.66 7.18 14.53
C PHE A 220 -10.42 6.28 15.75
N PRO A 221 -9.58 5.24 15.64
CA PRO A 221 -9.14 4.47 16.80
C PRO A 221 -8.65 5.38 17.93
N GLY A 222 -9.07 5.07 19.15
CA GLY A 222 -8.69 5.84 20.33
C GLY A 222 -7.21 5.71 20.70
N PRO A 223 -6.79 6.27 21.85
CA PRO A 223 -5.41 6.23 22.35
C PRO A 223 -4.84 4.81 22.47
N GLU A 224 -5.71 3.81 22.54
CA GLU A 224 -5.38 2.39 22.54
C GLU A 224 -4.47 1.99 21.37
N LEU A 225 -4.63 2.62 20.19
CA LEU A 225 -3.74 2.38 19.05
C LEU A 225 -2.26 2.63 19.41
N TYR A 226 -1.99 3.74 20.10
CA TYR A 226 -0.64 4.10 20.58
C TYR A 226 -0.19 3.24 21.77
N GLY A 227 -1.14 2.72 22.56
CA GLY A 227 -0.85 1.73 23.59
C GLY A 227 -0.41 0.38 23.02
N LEU A 228 -0.94 -0.01 21.86
CA LEU A 228 -0.64 -1.27 21.19
C LEU A 228 0.70 -1.23 20.43
N ALA A 229 0.98 -0.13 19.71
CA ALA A 229 2.23 0.04 18.98
C ALA A 229 2.68 1.50 18.88
N THR A 230 3.99 1.66 18.72
CA THR A 230 4.64 2.90 18.28
C THR A 230 4.94 2.76 16.79
N PHE A 231 4.44 3.69 15.98
CA PHE A 231 4.62 3.66 14.54
C PHE A 231 5.84 4.48 14.10
N GLN A 232 6.72 3.86 13.32
CA GLN A 232 7.77 4.57 12.58
C GLN A 232 7.33 4.72 11.13
N VAL A 233 7.11 5.94 10.67
CA VAL A 233 6.65 6.19 9.29
C VAL A 233 7.84 6.48 8.37
N ARG A 234 7.89 5.79 7.23
CA ARG A 234 8.87 5.94 6.16
C ARG A 234 8.14 6.18 4.83
N PRO A 235 7.90 7.45 4.46
CA PRO A 235 7.19 7.79 3.24
C PRO A 235 8.16 7.90 2.05
N PHE A 236 7.82 7.25 0.95
CA PHE A 236 8.56 7.27 -0.31
C PHE A 236 7.68 7.84 -1.43
N LEU A 237 8.14 8.88 -2.11
CA LEU A 237 7.52 9.42 -3.30
C LEU A 237 8.24 8.87 -4.54
N VAL A 238 7.62 7.91 -5.22
CA VAL A 238 8.19 7.22 -6.38
C VAL A 238 8.01 8.08 -7.63
N VAL A 239 9.09 8.26 -8.38
CA VAL A 239 9.17 9.16 -9.54
C VAL A 239 9.85 8.42 -10.69
N SER A 240 9.41 8.66 -11.94
CA SER A 240 10.16 8.25 -13.13
C SER A 240 11.18 9.32 -13.55
N GLN A 241 11.98 9.06 -14.58
CA GLN A 241 12.85 10.07 -15.16
C GLN A 241 12.13 11.03 -16.12
N ASP A 242 10.82 10.88 -16.35
CA ASP A 242 10.09 11.83 -17.18
C ASP A 242 10.08 13.22 -16.53
N ARG A 243 10.39 14.26 -17.31
CA ARG A 243 10.51 15.63 -16.80
C ARG A 243 9.22 16.10 -16.10
N GLN A 244 8.05 15.78 -16.64
CA GLN A 244 6.78 16.20 -16.02
C GLN A 244 6.52 15.45 -14.71
N ASP A 245 6.95 14.19 -14.62
CA ASP A 245 6.89 13.43 -13.37
C ASP A 245 7.78 14.07 -12.31
N VAL A 246 9.00 14.49 -12.68
CA VAL A 246 9.93 15.19 -11.77
C VAL A 246 9.31 16.47 -11.23
N VAL A 247 8.80 17.34 -12.11
CA VAL A 247 8.15 18.60 -11.70
C VAL A 247 6.99 18.32 -10.74
N SER A 248 6.09 17.41 -11.12
CA SER A 248 4.92 17.04 -10.30
C SER A 248 5.33 16.47 -8.93
N ALA A 249 6.37 15.65 -8.88
CA ALA A 249 6.88 15.05 -7.66
C ALA A 249 7.56 16.08 -6.74
N VAL A 250 8.31 17.03 -7.30
CA VAL A 250 8.95 18.09 -6.53
C VAL A 250 7.89 18.99 -5.88
N GLU A 251 6.87 19.42 -6.63
CA GLU A 251 5.76 20.19 -6.08
C GLU A 251 4.99 19.43 -4.99
N ALA A 252 4.77 18.14 -5.21
CA ALA A 252 4.15 17.25 -4.25
C ALA A 252 4.96 17.14 -2.95
N GLN A 253 6.26 16.85 -3.07
CA GLN A 253 7.17 16.72 -1.94
C GLN A 253 7.19 18.02 -1.12
N ALA A 254 7.23 19.18 -1.78
CA ALA A 254 7.17 20.50 -1.15
C ALA A 254 5.95 20.67 -0.23
N ARG A 255 4.80 20.14 -0.65
CA ARG A 255 3.56 20.18 0.13
C ARG A 255 3.57 19.14 1.25
N MET A 256 4.07 17.93 0.96
CA MET A 256 4.05 16.81 1.88
C MET A 256 5.08 16.94 3.00
N VAL A 257 6.26 17.51 2.75
CA VAL A 257 7.37 17.60 3.73
C VAL A 257 6.97 18.34 5.02
N LYS A 258 5.99 19.25 4.94
CA LYS A 258 5.44 19.94 6.12
C LYS A 258 4.72 19.00 7.09
N LYS A 259 4.13 17.92 6.58
CA LYS A 259 3.41 16.89 7.35
C LYS A 259 4.26 15.64 7.56
N LEU A 260 5.10 15.32 6.58
CA LEU A 260 5.96 14.13 6.56
C LEU A 260 7.41 14.57 6.31
N PRO A 261 8.11 15.12 7.31
CA PRO A 261 9.46 15.66 7.13
C PRO A 261 10.48 14.62 6.65
N GLY A 262 10.21 13.33 6.86
CA GLY A 262 11.05 12.22 6.38
C GLY A 262 10.72 11.70 4.97
N ILE A 263 9.91 12.40 4.17
CA ILE A 263 9.54 11.93 2.82
C ILE A 263 10.73 11.93 1.86
N VAL A 264 11.00 10.76 1.27
CA VAL A 264 12.11 10.51 0.36
C VAL A 264 11.63 10.43 -1.08
N MET A 265 12.28 11.14 -2.01
CA MET A 265 12.02 10.92 -3.43
C MET A 265 12.83 9.73 -3.93
N LEU A 266 12.13 8.76 -4.51
CA LEU A 266 12.70 7.52 -5.03
C LEU A 266 12.56 7.49 -6.55
N PHE A 267 13.66 7.73 -7.25
CA PHE A 267 13.69 7.63 -8.70
C PHE A 267 13.83 6.19 -9.12
N ASN A 268 12.84 5.70 -9.85
CA ASN A 268 12.79 4.33 -10.32
C ASN A 268 13.14 4.24 -11.81
N ARG A 269 13.73 3.11 -12.22
CA ARG A 269 14.12 2.84 -13.62
C ARG A 269 15.05 3.91 -14.17
N VAL A 270 16.04 4.26 -13.36
CA VAL A 270 17.00 5.33 -13.67
C VAL A 270 17.96 4.83 -14.76
N THR A 271 17.80 5.33 -15.98
CA THR A 271 18.67 5.05 -17.14
C THR A 271 19.75 6.11 -17.31
N GLU A 272 19.43 7.37 -17.01
CA GLU A 272 20.40 8.46 -16.94
C GLU A 272 21.14 8.48 -15.59
N GLY A 273 22.38 8.98 -15.55
CA GLY A 273 23.18 9.03 -14.32
C GLY A 273 22.57 9.95 -13.23
N PRO A 274 22.88 9.71 -11.94
CA PRO A 274 22.35 10.48 -10.81
C PRO A 274 22.48 12.00 -10.93
N GLU A 275 23.59 12.49 -11.50
CA GLU A 275 23.84 13.92 -11.68
C GLU A 275 22.86 14.56 -12.68
N ARG A 276 22.44 13.83 -13.71
CA ARG A 276 21.47 14.34 -14.69
C ARG A 276 20.08 14.47 -14.05
N VAL A 277 19.66 13.49 -13.27
CA VAL A 277 18.40 13.55 -12.52
C VAL A 277 18.41 14.71 -11.50
N ARG A 278 19.53 14.91 -10.80
CA ARG A 278 19.69 16.07 -9.89
C ARG A 278 19.60 17.39 -10.64
N ALA A 279 20.20 17.48 -11.83
CA ALA A 279 20.08 18.64 -12.70
C ALA A 279 18.61 18.86 -13.12
N MET A 280 17.86 17.81 -13.47
CA MET A 280 16.43 17.92 -13.79
C MET A 280 15.60 18.41 -12.60
N VAL A 281 15.87 17.91 -11.40
CA VAL A 281 15.22 18.40 -10.16
C VAL A 281 15.54 19.88 -9.94
N HIS A 282 16.79 20.29 -10.14
CA HIS A 282 17.19 21.70 -10.01
C HIS A 282 16.56 22.59 -11.09
N GLU A 283 16.49 22.12 -12.33
CA GLU A 283 15.81 22.80 -13.44
C GLU A 283 14.31 22.98 -13.13
N ALA A 284 13.64 21.94 -12.61
CA ALA A 284 12.24 21.98 -12.18
C ALA A 284 12.00 22.94 -10.99
N LEU A 285 13.04 23.26 -10.22
CA LEU A 285 12.98 24.22 -9.11
C LEU A 285 13.36 25.65 -9.53
N SER A 286 13.82 25.85 -10.75
CA SER A 286 14.40 27.13 -11.16
C SER A 286 13.33 28.23 -11.30
N PRO A 287 13.69 29.51 -11.11
CA PRO A 287 12.75 30.62 -10.87
C PRO A 287 11.74 30.95 -11.99
N GLY A 288 11.78 30.27 -13.13
CA GLY A 288 10.73 30.39 -14.16
C GLY A 288 9.37 29.86 -13.69
N GLU A 289 9.36 29.00 -12.67
CA GLU A 289 8.17 28.38 -12.06
C GLU A 289 8.08 28.76 -10.55
N ALA A 290 8.42 30.01 -10.22
CA ALA A 290 8.79 30.56 -8.90
C ALA A 290 7.79 30.47 -7.71
N ALA A 291 6.63 29.84 -7.83
CA ALA A 291 5.73 29.69 -6.68
C ALA A 291 6.13 28.51 -5.76
N ALA A 292 6.74 27.45 -6.31
CA ALA A 292 7.08 26.24 -5.56
C ALA A 292 8.42 26.34 -4.81
N ALA A 293 9.42 27.00 -5.40
CA ALA A 293 10.79 27.06 -4.87
C ALA A 293 10.90 27.85 -3.54
N ALA A 294 10.02 28.83 -3.31
CA ALA A 294 9.99 29.58 -2.04
C ALA A 294 9.48 28.77 -0.84
N LEU A 295 8.86 27.60 -1.08
CA LEU A 295 8.26 26.75 -0.04
C LEU A 295 9.12 25.54 0.35
N ILE A 296 10.21 25.29 -0.38
CA ILE A 296 11.05 24.10 -0.19
C ILE A 296 12.32 24.51 0.55
N PRO A 297 12.47 24.16 1.84
CA PRO A 297 13.69 24.47 2.54
C PRO A 297 14.90 23.76 1.85
N PRO A 298 16.07 24.41 1.76
CA PRO A 298 17.26 23.89 1.08
C PRO A 298 17.87 22.54 1.54
N PRO A 299 17.35 21.76 2.51
CA PRO A 299 17.74 20.36 2.65
C PRO A 299 16.84 19.35 1.92
N ALA A 300 15.63 19.71 1.47
CA ALA A 300 14.63 18.71 1.03
C ALA A 300 15.03 17.93 -0.26
N TYR A 301 15.84 18.53 -1.13
CA TYR A 301 16.35 17.85 -2.34
C TYR A 301 17.56 16.95 -2.09
N ARG A 302 18.08 16.85 -0.85
CA ARG A 302 19.18 15.93 -0.51
C ARG A 302 18.73 14.48 -0.30
N MET A 303 17.44 14.24 -0.13
CA MET A 303 16.86 12.90 0.05
C MET A 303 16.36 12.34 -1.29
N VAL A 304 17.24 12.37 -2.30
CA VAL A 304 16.99 11.73 -3.60
C VAL A 304 17.74 10.41 -3.61
N HIS A 305 16.98 9.32 -3.65
CA HIS A 305 17.51 7.98 -3.81
C HIS A 305 17.19 7.46 -5.20
N PHE A 306 18.08 6.63 -5.70
CA PHE A 306 17.99 6.01 -7.01
C PHE A 306 17.80 4.51 -6.81
N VAL A 307 16.96 3.93 -7.65
CA VAL A 307 16.92 2.49 -7.88
C VAL A 307 17.20 2.28 -9.36
N GLY A 308 18.30 1.61 -9.66
CA GLY A 308 18.75 1.38 -11.04
C GLY A 308 17.70 0.67 -11.88
N ASP A 309 17.81 0.81 -13.21
CA ASP A 309 17.03 -0.01 -14.13
C ASP A 309 17.52 -1.47 -14.09
N HIS A 310 16.99 -2.23 -13.15
CA HIS A 310 17.10 -3.68 -13.17
C HIS A 310 16.13 -4.20 -14.23
N ARG A 311 16.59 -4.21 -15.48
CA ARG A 311 15.85 -4.64 -16.71
C ARG A 311 15.12 -5.98 -16.57
N ARG A 312 15.40 -6.76 -15.53
CA ARG A 312 14.81 -8.08 -15.25
C ARG A 312 13.69 -8.10 -14.20
N THR A 313 13.40 -7.03 -13.46
CA THR A 313 12.62 -7.18 -12.22
C THR A 313 11.33 -6.36 -12.17
N LEU A 314 11.29 -5.15 -12.74
CA LEU A 314 10.18 -4.24 -12.45
C LEU A 314 8.96 -4.36 -13.38
N GLY A 315 9.18 -4.70 -14.66
CA GLY A 315 8.09 -4.99 -15.61
C GLY A 315 7.66 -6.45 -15.64
N ARG A 316 8.46 -7.35 -15.04
CA ARG A 316 8.27 -8.80 -15.12
C ARG A 316 7.47 -9.40 -13.97
N LEU A 317 7.16 -8.63 -12.91
CA LEU A 317 6.29 -9.10 -11.82
C LEU A 317 5.07 -9.80 -12.40
N PHE A 318 4.33 -9.09 -13.27
CA PHE A 318 3.10 -9.56 -13.93
C PHE A 318 3.32 -10.60 -15.04
N ILE A 319 4.55 -10.96 -15.36
CA ILE A 319 4.89 -11.97 -16.38
C ILE A 319 5.32 -13.27 -15.70
N ASP A 320 6.23 -13.17 -14.73
CA ASP A 320 6.89 -14.32 -14.13
C ASP A 320 6.17 -14.81 -12.85
N GLY A 321 5.15 -14.08 -12.36
CA GLY A 321 4.38 -14.42 -11.16
C GLY A 321 5.18 -14.27 -9.86
N THR A 322 6.42 -13.82 -9.95
CA THR A 322 7.34 -13.72 -8.83
C THR A 322 8.32 -12.58 -9.06
N LEU A 323 8.62 -11.82 -8.01
CA LEU A 323 9.69 -10.84 -8.05
C LEU A 323 11.00 -11.51 -7.65
N GLN A 324 11.94 -11.61 -8.59
CA GLN A 324 13.31 -12.02 -8.30
C GLN A 324 14.17 -10.77 -8.21
N LEU A 325 14.83 -10.57 -7.07
CA LEU A 325 15.81 -9.51 -6.88
C LEU A 325 17.21 -10.13 -6.89
N ASP A 326 18.07 -9.62 -7.76
CA ASP A 326 19.51 -9.89 -7.70
C ASP A 326 20.15 -9.16 -6.48
N ASP A 327 21.37 -9.55 -6.13
CA ASP A 327 22.05 -9.04 -4.92
C ASP A 327 22.29 -7.53 -4.97
N ASP A 328 22.51 -6.98 -6.17
CA ASP A 328 22.68 -5.54 -6.38
C ASP A 328 21.37 -4.80 -6.08
N ALA A 329 20.25 -5.24 -6.65
CA ALA A 329 18.94 -4.67 -6.38
C ALA A 329 18.57 -4.78 -4.90
N ARG A 330 18.86 -5.92 -4.27
CA ARG A 330 18.62 -6.12 -2.84
C ARG A 330 19.42 -5.13 -2.00
N SER A 331 20.69 -4.97 -2.31
CA SER A 331 21.60 -4.07 -1.60
C SER A 331 21.19 -2.61 -1.76
N GLU A 332 20.79 -2.21 -2.98
CA GLU A 332 20.33 -0.86 -3.24
C GLU A 332 19.04 -0.53 -2.49
N ILE A 333 18.03 -1.43 -2.53
CA ILE A 333 16.79 -1.22 -1.79
C ILE A 333 17.05 -1.24 -0.28
N ALA A 334 17.86 -2.17 0.23
CA ALA A 334 18.20 -2.22 1.65
C ALA A 334 18.85 -0.91 2.14
N ARG A 335 19.72 -0.29 1.32
CA ARG A 335 20.32 1.02 1.59
C ARG A 335 19.30 2.17 1.61
N VAL A 336 18.25 2.11 0.80
CA VAL A 336 17.16 3.10 0.84
C VAL A 336 16.32 2.95 2.12
N LEU A 337 16.24 1.73 2.64
CA LEU A 337 15.49 1.41 3.85
C LEU A 337 16.29 1.58 5.15
N SER A 338 17.61 1.76 5.11
CA SER A 338 18.44 1.99 6.31
C SER A 338 18.42 3.45 6.72
#